data_AF-A0A7C3C0C7-F1
#
_entry.id   AF-A0A7C3C0C7-F1
#
_cell.length_a   1.000
_cell.length_b   1.000
_cell.length_c   1.000
_cell.angle_alpha   90.00
_cell.angle_beta   90.00
_cell.angle_gamma   90.00
#
_symmetry.space_group_name_H-M   'P 1'
#
loop_
_entity.id
_entity.type
_entity.pdbx_description
1 polymer ?
#
loop_
_entity_poly.entity_id
_entity_poly.type
_entity_poly.pdbx_seq_one_letter_code
_entity_poly.pdbx_strand_id
1 'polypeptide(L)'
;MERINLPFFYQLGTELRPVTELKVTEKNRIQSFITCLRAQNRIQSLLGSYSTLTVCRASGGELLHNIGNIDDWVKKTPSEEWRKEDQNIDYVFQQVISKAKEFEIVLSAELQTLATYHVTQKGIYSTTSLIEKAEMSLPESILNKIDSAIVEEIRQSGRCLAFDVATASAFHMMRATESVIHKYYLQVCKPQSKKKLGSWGAYITNLSQSQNPQVKEVIALLQQIKDRHHNLIMHPEIVLTPDEAFTLFEIAQSAIITMAGSLPIVEKKVKSTQATA
;
A
#
# COMPACT_ATOMS: atom_id res chain seq x y z
N MET A 1 2.27 3.69 2.90
CA MET A 1 3.14 2.70 2.25
C MET A 1 2.81 2.71 0.78
N GLU A 2 3.82 2.72 -0.07
CA GLU A 2 3.63 2.75 -1.53
C GLU A 2 4.04 1.40 -2.10
N ARG A 3 3.18 0.82 -2.94
CA ARG A 3 3.47 -0.44 -3.61
C ARG A 3 4.45 -0.18 -4.74
N ILE A 4 5.60 -0.84 -4.71
CA ILE A 4 6.59 -0.77 -5.80
C ILE A 4 6.01 -1.47 -7.04
N ASN A 5 6.02 -0.76 -8.18
CA ASN A 5 5.68 -1.33 -9.48
C ASN A 5 6.88 -2.11 -10.04
N LEU A 6 7.07 -3.36 -9.58
CA LEU A 6 8.17 -4.22 -10.04
C LEU A 6 8.22 -4.39 -11.57
N PRO A 7 7.09 -4.57 -12.30
CA PRO A 7 7.10 -4.60 -13.76
C PRO A 7 7.77 -3.38 -14.43
N PHE A 8 7.63 -2.19 -13.84
CA PHE A 8 8.28 -0.99 -14.36
C PHE A 8 9.81 -1.12 -14.35
N PHE A 9 10.40 -1.60 -13.25
CA PHE A 9 11.86 -1.77 -13.15
C PHE A 9 12.39 -2.85 -14.10
N TYR A 10 11.63 -3.93 -14.30
CA TYR A 10 11.96 -4.96 -15.30
C TYR A 10 11.98 -4.38 -16.73
N GLN A 11 10.98 -3.59 -17.09
CA GLN A 11 10.92 -2.91 -18.39
C GLN A 11 12.03 -1.88 -18.55
N LEU A 12 12.32 -1.10 -17.50
CA LEU A 12 13.44 -0.15 -17.50
C LEU A 12 14.76 -0.87 -17.81
N GLY A 13 15.04 -2.00 -17.17
CA GLY A 13 16.23 -2.81 -17.46
C GLY A 13 16.26 -3.31 -18.90
N THR A 14 15.12 -3.75 -19.42
CA THR A 14 14.97 -4.23 -20.81
C THR A 14 15.27 -3.13 -21.85
N GLU A 15 14.92 -1.88 -21.54
CA GLU A 15 15.15 -0.73 -22.43
C GLU A 15 16.52 -0.08 -22.23
N LEU A 16 17.08 -0.10 -21.01
CA LEU A 16 18.39 0.48 -20.69
C LEU A 16 19.55 -0.42 -21.12
N ARG A 17 19.47 -1.73 -20.89
CA ARG A 17 20.58 -2.66 -21.14
C ARG A 17 21.09 -2.64 -22.58
N PRO A 18 20.24 -2.58 -23.62
CA PRO A 18 20.72 -2.46 -24.99
C PRO A 18 21.56 -1.21 -25.24
N VAL A 19 21.33 -0.10 -24.51
CA VAL A 19 22.13 1.13 -24.62
C VAL A 19 23.55 0.92 -24.10
N THR A 20 23.72 0.18 -23.01
CA THR A 20 25.04 -0.06 -22.39
C THR A 20 25.91 -1.00 -23.21
N GLU A 21 25.31 -1.75 -24.14
CA GLU A 21 25.94 -2.73 -25.01
C GLU A 21 25.97 -2.31 -26.49
N LEU A 22 25.57 -1.08 -26.82
CA LEU A 22 25.55 -0.60 -28.20
C LEU A 22 26.93 -0.70 -28.86
N LYS A 23 26.93 -1.20 -30.09
CA LYS A 23 28.06 -1.14 -31.02
C LYS A 23 27.65 -0.26 -32.18
N VAL A 24 28.05 1.02 -32.13
CA VAL A 24 27.63 2.01 -33.12
C VAL A 24 28.57 1.98 -34.31
N THR A 25 27.98 1.98 -35.50
CA THR A 25 28.61 2.02 -36.82
C THR A 25 27.75 2.90 -37.72
N GLU A 26 28.33 3.44 -38.78
CA GLU A 26 27.60 4.24 -39.79
C GLU A 26 26.32 3.55 -40.31
N LYS A 27 26.33 2.21 -40.39
CA LYS A 27 25.20 1.42 -40.91
C LYS A 27 24.04 1.30 -39.92
N ASN A 28 24.29 1.42 -38.62
CA ASN A 28 23.29 1.18 -37.57
C ASN A 28 23.06 2.38 -36.64
N ARG A 29 23.56 3.59 -36.96
CA ARG A 29 23.33 4.80 -36.16
C ARG A 29 21.85 5.10 -35.91
N ILE A 30 21.00 4.96 -36.93
CA ILE A 30 19.54 5.15 -36.78
C ILE A 30 18.96 4.16 -35.77
N GLN A 31 19.33 2.89 -35.89
CA GLN A 31 18.86 1.85 -34.96
C GLN A 31 19.38 2.10 -33.54
N SER A 32 20.63 2.56 -33.41
CA SER A 32 21.24 2.92 -32.13
C SER A 32 20.53 4.12 -31.50
N PHE A 33 20.20 5.14 -32.29
CA PHE A 33 19.42 6.28 -31.85
C PHE A 33 18.01 5.89 -31.36
N ILE A 34 17.30 5.04 -32.12
CA ILE A 34 15.98 4.53 -31.71
C ILE A 34 16.08 3.77 -30.37
N THR A 35 17.15 2.99 -30.18
CA THR A 35 17.42 2.32 -28.90
C THR A 35 17.60 3.32 -27.76
N CYS A 36 18.38 4.39 -27.97
CA CYS A 36 18.56 5.47 -26.98
C CYS A 36 17.23 6.18 -26.65
N LEU A 37 16.40 6.49 -27.66
CA LEU A 37 15.10 7.16 -27.46
C LEU A 37 14.13 6.34 -26.60
N ARG A 38 14.10 5.00 -26.76
CA ARG A 38 13.27 4.13 -25.92
C ARG A 38 13.70 4.23 -24.45
N ALA A 39 15.00 4.06 -24.20
CA ALA A 39 15.57 4.21 -22.86
C ALA A 39 15.29 5.61 -22.27
N GLN A 40 15.40 6.67 -23.06
CA GLN A 40 15.15 8.05 -22.64
C GLN A 40 13.77 8.21 -22.01
N ASN A 41 12.72 7.72 -22.67
CA ASN A 41 11.35 7.81 -22.17
C ASN A 41 11.17 7.10 -20.82
N ARG A 42 11.83 5.96 -20.62
CA ARG A 42 11.78 5.21 -19.34
C ARG A 42 12.57 5.87 -18.23
N ILE A 43 13.75 6.40 -18.54
CA ILE A 43 14.57 7.13 -17.57
C ILE A 43 13.82 8.39 -17.13
N GLN A 44 13.23 9.14 -18.06
CA GLN A 44 12.39 10.30 -17.71
C GLN A 44 11.22 9.90 -16.82
N SER A 45 10.52 8.80 -17.14
CA SER A 45 9.45 8.29 -16.28
C SER A 45 9.95 7.87 -14.90
N LEU A 46 11.13 7.23 -14.79
CA LEU A 46 11.72 6.88 -13.49
C LEU A 46 11.97 8.13 -12.66
N LEU A 47 12.67 9.11 -13.23
CA LEU A 47 13.06 10.34 -12.54
C LEU A 47 11.83 11.21 -12.19
N GLY A 48 10.77 11.15 -12.99
CA GLY A 48 9.51 11.86 -12.71
C GLY A 48 8.62 11.17 -11.69
N SER A 49 8.54 9.84 -11.71
CA SER A 49 7.58 9.08 -10.89
C SER A 49 8.12 8.61 -9.53
N TYR A 50 9.44 8.43 -9.38
CA TYR A 50 10.04 7.88 -8.16
C TYR A 50 10.88 8.94 -7.44
N SER A 51 10.22 9.80 -6.66
CA SER A 51 10.88 10.85 -5.87
C SER A 51 11.82 10.31 -4.78
N THR A 52 11.62 9.06 -4.35
CA THR A 52 12.44 8.37 -3.35
C THR A 52 13.82 7.98 -3.86
N LEU A 53 14.00 7.84 -5.18
CA LEU A 53 15.31 7.63 -5.80
C LEU A 53 15.97 8.99 -5.98
N THR A 54 17.03 9.26 -5.23
CA THR A 54 17.72 10.55 -5.18
C THR A 54 19.14 10.47 -5.70
N VAL A 55 19.84 9.35 -5.47
CA VAL A 55 21.27 9.18 -5.80
C VAL A 55 21.47 9.05 -7.30
N CYS A 56 20.65 8.25 -7.99
CA CYS A 56 20.75 8.03 -9.43
C CYS A 56 20.28 9.21 -10.30
N ARG A 57 19.75 10.28 -9.70
CA ARG A 57 19.16 11.40 -10.44
C ARG A 57 20.18 12.18 -11.25
N ALA A 58 21.36 12.44 -10.67
CA ALA A 58 22.42 13.18 -11.34
C ALA A 58 22.91 12.43 -12.59
N SER A 59 23.30 11.16 -12.42
CA SER A 59 23.75 10.31 -13.53
C SER A 59 22.65 10.06 -14.56
N GLY A 60 21.39 9.93 -14.14
CA GLY A 60 20.24 9.84 -15.04
C GLY A 60 20.02 11.12 -15.85
N GLY A 61 20.16 12.29 -15.23
CA GLY A 61 20.08 13.59 -15.91
C GLY A 61 21.18 13.79 -16.94
N GLU A 62 22.41 13.40 -16.61
CA GLU A 62 23.54 13.44 -17.54
C GLU A 62 23.34 12.51 -18.74
N LEU A 63 22.82 11.30 -18.51
CA LEU A 63 22.47 10.37 -19.59
C LEU A 63 21.40 10.97 -20.51
N LEU A 64 20.33 11.54 -19.94
CA LEU A 64 19.27 12.20 -20.72
C LEU A 64 19.80 13.37 -21.55
N HIS A 65 20.70 14.18 -20.98
CA HIS A 65 21.35 15.27 -21.70
C HIS A 65 22.15 14.76 -22.91
N ASN A 66 22.95 13.70 -22.73
CA ASN A 66 23.74 13.13 -23.82
C ASN A 66 22.87 12.47 -24.91
N ILE A 67 21.74 11.84 -24.55
CA ILE A 67 20.78 11.34 -25.54
C ILE A 67 20.15 12.53 -26.31
N GLY A 68 19.85 13.63 -25.61
CA GLY A 68 19.37 14.87 -26.23
C GLY A 68 20.34 15.43 -27.28
N ASN A 69 21.66 15.30 -27.06
CA ASN A 69 22.66 15.72 -28.06
C ASN A 69 22.60 14.89 -29.36
N ILE A 70 22.23 13.60 -29.28
CA ILE A 70 22.00 12.77 -30.46
C ILE A 70 20.72 13.20 -31.18
N ASP A 71 19.63 13.44 -30.44
CA ASP A 71 18.36 13.92 -30.99
C ASP A 71 18.53 15.26 -31.72
N ASP A 72 19.30 16.17 -31.13
CA ASP A 72 19.68 17.45 -31.73
C ASP A 72 20.47 17.28 -33.04
N TRP A 73 21.43 16.33 -33.08
CA TRP A 73 22.16 16.00 -34.31
C TRP A 73 21.21 15.42 -35.37
N VAL A 74 20.33 14.48 -35.01
CA VAL A 74 19.34 13.89 -35.95
C VAL A 74 18.44 14.97 -36.55
N LYS A 75 18.04 15.98 -35.78
CA LYS A 75 17.20 17.10 -36.25
C LYS A 75 17.94 18.08 -37.17
N LYS A 76 19.23 18.30 -36.94
CA LYS A 76 20.05 19.31 -37.65
C LYS A 76 20.75 18.73 -38.88
N THR A 77 21.00 17.42 -38.90
CA THR A 77 21.78 16.75 -39.95
C THR A 77 20.86 16.15 -41.02
N PRO A 78 21.06 16.45 -42.32
CA PRO A 78 20.30 15.84 -43.41
C PRO A 78 20.40 14.32 -43.41
N SER A 79 19.31 13.64 -43.78
CA SER A 79 19.20 12.17 -43.71
C SER A 79 20.26 11.42 -44.54
N GLU A 80 20.77 12.06 -45.59
CA GLU A 80 21.82 11.57 -46.49
C GLU A 80 23.19 11.48 -45.79
N GLU A 81 23.38 12.22 -44.71
CA GLU A 81 24.64 12.28 -43.96
C GLU A 81 24.67 11.29 -42.79
N TRP A 82 23.53 10.73 -42.40
CA TRP A 82 23.44 9.86 -41.22
C TRP A 82 24.29 8.58 -41.34
N ARG A 83 24.61 8.17 -42.56
CA ARG A 83 25.40 6.97 -42.88
C ARG A 83 26.83 7.27 -43.34
N LYS A 84 27.28 8.53 -43.26
CA LYS A 84 28.66 8.92 -43.58
C LYS A 84 29.53 8.90 -42.33
N GLU A 85 30.84 8.72 -42.47
CA GLU A 85 31.77 8.83 -41.34
C GLU A 85 31.63 10.21 -40.66
N ASP A 86 31.50 10.21 -39.34
CA ASP A 86 31.35 11.43 -38.53
C ASP A 86 31.85 11.13 -37.12
N GLN A 87 33.10 11.53 -36.85
CA GLN A 87 33.76 11.26 -35.58
C GLN A 87 33.11 11.98 -34.41
N ASN A 88 32.44 13.12 -34.65
CA ASN A 88 31.80 13.89 -33.59
C ASN A 88 30.57 13.14 -33.07
N ILE A 89 29.69 12.66 -33.97
CA ILE A 89 28.53 11.89 -33.53
C ILE A 89 28.92 10.54 -32.93
N ASP A 90 29.95 9.89 -33.46
CA ASP A 90 30.45 8.63 -32.90
C ASP A 90 30.97 8.83 -31.46
N TYR A 91 31.65 9.95 -31.19
CA TYR A 91 32.03 10.34 -29.83
C TYR A 91 30.82 10.56 -28.92
N VAL A 92 29.77 11.25 -29.40
CA VAL A 92 28.52 11.45 -28.62
C VAL A 92 27.86 10.11 -28.28
N PHE A 93 27.81 9.15 -29.22
CA PHE A 93 27.33 7.81 -28.94
C PHE A 93 28.17 7.09 -27.87
N GLN A 94 29.50 7.22 -27.89
CA GLN A 94 30.35 6.66 -26.84
C GLN A 94 30.08 7.30 -25.47
N GLN A 95 29.81 8.61 -25.43
CA GLN A 95 29.41 9.28 -24.20
C GLN A 95 28.08 8.75 -23.67
N VAL A 96 27.08 8.54 -24.53
CA VAL A 96 25.80 7.92 -24.13
C VAL A 96 26.01 6.52 -23.57
N ILE A 97 26.83 5.67 -24.21
CA ILE A 97 27.12 4.32 -23.71
C ILE A 97 27.80 4.38 -22.34
N SER A 98 28.79 5.27 -22.19
CA SER A 98 29.50 5.48 -20.92
C SER A 98 28.56 5.92 -19.80
N LYS A 99 27.73 6.93 -20.06
CA LYS A 99 26.76 7.47 -19.10
C LYS A 99 25.62 6.50 -18.80
N ALA A 100 25.25 5.65 -19.74
CA ALA A 100 24.28 4.58 -19.50
C ALA A 100 24.83 3.54 -18.51
N LYS A 101 26.10 3.17 -18.63
CA LYS A 101 26.77 2.27 -17.66
C LYS A 101 26.88 2.90 -16.29
N GLU A 102 27.29 4.17 -16.22
CA GLU A 102 27.36 4.92 -14.96
C GLU A 102 26.00 4.99 -14.27
N PHE A 103 24.95 5.33 -15.03
CA PHE A 103 23.58 5.35 -14.52
C PHE A 103 23.11 3.98 -14.04
N GLU A 104 23.35 2.90 -14.81
CA GLU A 104 23.00 1.53 -14.42
C GLU A 104 23.68 1.13 -13.09
N ILE A 105 24.96 1.46 -12.92
CA ILE A 105 25.72 1.19 -11.69
C ILE A 105 25.13 1.95 -10.50
N VAL A 106 24.92 3.26 -10.63
CA VAL A 106 24.41 4.10 -9.54
C VAL A 106 22.97 3.71 -9.18
N LEU A 107 22.12 3.47 -10.17
CA LEU A 107 20.76 2.99 -9.96
C LEU A 107 20.77 1.64 -9.25
N SER A 108 21.62 0.70 -9.67
CA SER A 108 21.72 -0.61 -9.02
C SER A 108 22.15 -0.47 -7.55
N ALA A 109 23.15 0.37 -7.25
CA ALA A 109 23.59 0.63 -5.90
C ALA A 109 22.48 1.25 -5.04
N GLU A 110 21.73 2.21 -5.57
CA GLU A 110 20.62 2.82 -4.84
C GLU A 110 19.47 1.82 -4.60
N LEU A 111 19.09 1.04 -5.61
CA LEU A 111 18.05 0.01 -5.50
C LEU A 111 18.41 -1.06 -4.44
N GLN A 112 19.69 -1.38 -4.24
CA GLN A 112 20.13 -2.29 -3.18
C GLN A 112 19.87 -1.73 -1.76
N THR A 113 19.81 -0.41 -1.61
CA THR A 113 19.55 0.25 -0.32
C THR A 113 18.07 0.49 -0.03
N LEU A 114 17.19 0.29 -1.03
CA LEU A 114 15.75 0.47 -0.85
C LEU A 114 15.14 -0.63 0.02
N ALA A 115 14.37 -0.19 1.00
CA ALA A 115 13.59 -1.06 1.87
C ALA A 115 12.45 -1.73 1.07
N THR A 116 12.76 -2.89 0.48
CA THR A 116 11.82 -3.70 -0.30
C THR A 116 11.43 -4.93 0.51
N TYR A 117 10.14 -5.10 0.76
CA TYR A 117 9.62 -6.20 1.58
C TYR A 117 8.69 -7.10 0.77
N HIS A 118 8.79 -8.39 0.99
CA HIS A 118 7.82 -9.36 0.52
C HIS A 118 6.79 -9.62 1.63
N VAL A 119 5.52 -9.32 1.35
CA VAL A 119 4.42 -9.56 2.27
C VAL A 119 3.86 -10.96 2.05
N THR A 120 3.96 -11.81 3.08
CA THR A 120 3.40 -13.17 3.04
C THR A 120 1.87 -13.14 3.14
N GLN A 121 1.22 -14.08 2.45
CA GLN A 121 -0.22 -14.29 2.58
C GLN A 121 -0.58 -14.75 4.00
N LYS A 122 -1.69 -14.24 4.55
CA LYS A 122 -2.23 -14.65 5.85
C LYS A 122 -3.52 -15.44 5.65
N GLY A 123 -3.49 -16.74 5.93
CA GLY A 123 -4.62 -17.64 5.67
C GLY A 123 -5.10 -17.58 4.21
N ILE A 124 -6.40 -17.39 4.01
CA ILE A 124 -7.03 -17.27 2.68
C ILE A 124 -7.12 -15.82 2.16
N TYR A 125 -6.65 -14.83 2.94
CA TYR A 125 -6.82 -13.43 2.57
C TYR A 125 -5.82 -13.01 1.48
N SER A 126 -6.33 -12.36 0.44
CA SER A 126 -5.48 -11.65 -0.52
C SER A 126 -4.69 -10.55 0.19
N THR A 127 -3.37 -10.51 -0.03
CA THR A 127 -2.47 -9.50 0.54
C THR A 127 -2.91 -8.09 0.18
N THR A 128 -3.34 -7.87 -1.07
CA THR A 128 -3.83 -6.56 -1.52
C THR A 128 -5.11 -6.16 -0.79
N SER A 129 -6.05 -7.09 -0.62
CA SER A 129 -7.28 -6.82 0.13
C SER A 129 -6.98 -6.52 1.59
N LEU A 130 -6.06 -7.26 2.22
CA LEU A 130 -5.72 -7.05 3.62
C LEU A 130 -5.02 -5.70 3.85
N ILE A 131 -4.19 -5.24 2.91
CA ILE A 131 -3.47 -3.95 3.00
C ILE A 131 -4.36 -2.74 2.72
N GLU A 132 -5.24 -2.83 1.72
CA GLU A 132 -5.96 -1.68 1.17
C GLU A 132 -7.47 -1.68 1.48
N LYS A 133 -8.06 -2.85 1.70
CA LYS A 133 -9.51 -3.05 1.74
C LYS A 133 -9.94 -4.06 2.82
N ALA A 134 -9.30 -4.03 3.99
CA ALA A 134 -9.53 -5.05 5.01
C ALA A 134 -10.98 -5.07 5.51
N GLU A 135 -11.72 -3.96 5.38
CA GLU A 135 -13.14 -3.88 5.70
C GLU A 135 -14.01 -4.81 4.84
N MET A 136 -13.55 -5.21 3.66
CA MET A 136 -14.25 -6.16 2.79
C MET A 136 -14.28 -7.58 3.36
N SER A 137 -13.61 -7.82 4.49
CA SER A 137 -13.81 -9.02 5.32
C SER A 137 -15.21 -9.06 5.96
N LEU A 138 -15.88 -7.91 6.09
CA LEU A 138 -17.24 -7.82 6.59
C LEU A 138 -18.25 -7.81 5.43
N PRO A 139 -19.44 -8.42 5.61
CA PRO A 139 -20.52 -8.30 4.64
C PRO A 139 -20.95 -6.85 4.43
N GLU A 140 -21.38 -6.49 3.21
CA GLU A 140 -21.84 -5.14 2.88
C GLU A 140 -23.01 -4.67 3.77
N SER A 141 -23.89 -5.60 4.15
CA SER A 141 -25.01 -5.35 5.08
C SER A 141 -24.55 -4.89 6.47
N ILE A 142 -23.33 -5.26 6.88
CA ILE A 142 -22.69 -4.84 8.13
C ILE A 142 -21.98 -3.50 7.95
N LEU A 143 -21.27 -3.31 6.83
CA LEU A 143 -20.56 -2.07 6.52
C LEU A 143 -21.48 -0.84 6.52
N ASN A 144 -22.74 -0.99 6.10
CA ASN A 144 -23.73 0.09 6.12
C ASN A 144 -24.30 0.40 7.52
N LYS A 145 -23.93 -0.36 8.56
CA LYS A 145 -24.41 -0.21 9.95
C LYS A 145 -23.33 0.29 10.91
N ILE A 146 -22.09 0.43 10.45
CA ILE A 146 -20.96 0.91 11.25
C ILE A 146 -20.42 2.24 10.70
N ASP A 147 -19.81 3.05 11.58
CA ASP A 147 -19.28 4.36 11.17
C ASP A 147 -17.97 4.21 10.41
N SER A 148 -17.63 5.24 9.61
CA SER A 148 -16.35 5.32 8.91
C SER A 148 -15.13 5.20 9.83
N ALA A 149 -15.24 5.67 11.08
CA ALA A 149 -14.17 5.52 12.07
C ALA A 149 -13.91 4.04 12.41
N ILE A 150 -14.96 3.22 12.51
CA ILE A 150 -14.84 1.77 12.78
C ILE A 150 -14.26 1.06 11.57
N VAL A 151 -14.71 1.44 10.37
CA VAL A 151 -14.15 0.94 9.10
C VAL A 151 -12.66 1.23 9.01
N GLU A 152 -12.23 2.43 9.43
CA GLU A 152 -10.82 2.80 9.42
C GLU A 152 -9.98 1.98 10.40
N GLU A 153 -10.49 1.71 11.61
CA GLU A 153 -9.81 0.80 12.55
C GLU A 153 -9.63 -0.60 11.95
N ILE A 154 -10.65 -1.14 11.26
CA ILE A 154 -10.54 -2.46 10.60
C ILE A 154 -9.50 -2.42 9.47
N ARG A 155 -9.46 -1.34 8.67
CA ARG A 155 -8.44 -1.14 7.62
C ARG A 155 -7.03 -1.11 8.19
N GLN A 156 -6.80 -0.34 9.25
CA GLN A 156 -5.50 -0.28 9.90
C GLN A 156 -5.13 -1.62 10.52
N SER A 157 -6.09 -2.32 11.13
CA SER A 157 -5.86 -3.65 11.68
C SER A 157 -5.39 -4.65 10.61
N GLY A 158 -6.08 -4.71 9.46
CA GLY A 158 -5.67 -5.57 8.35
C GLY A 158 -4.30 -5.18 7.79
N ARG A 159 -4.04 -3.89 7.60
CA ARG A 159 -2.73 -3.41 7.16
C ARG A 159 -1.62 -3.83 8.12
N CYS A 160 -1.79 -3.64 9.42
CA CYS A 160 -0.82 -4.10 10.43
C CYS A 160 -0.61 -5.62 10.37
N LEU A 161 -1.67 -6.40 10.15
CA LEU A 161 -1.59 -7.85 10.03
C LEU A 161 -0.80 -8.29 8.80
N ALA A 162 -0.99 -7.60 7.67
CA ALA A 162 -0.26 -7.87 6.44
C ALA A 162 1.25 -7.63 6.59
N PHE A 163 1.65 -6.62 7.36
CA PHE A 163 3.06 -6.26 7.57
C PHE A 163 3.65 -6.84 8.86
N ASP A 164 3.05 -7.89 9.42
CA ASP A 164 3.54 -8.58 10.64
C ASP A 164 3.69 -7.67 11.87
N VAL A 165 2.89 -6.60 11.95
CA VAL A 165 2.79 -5.72 13.13
C VAL A 165 1.66 -6.21 14.04
N ALA A 166 1.83 -7.43 14.54
CA ALA A 166 0.79 -8.24 15.20
C ALA A 166 0.07 -7.51 16.35
N THR A 167 0.82 -6.96 17.31
CA THR A 167 0.23 -6.23 18.45
C THR A 167 -0.58 -4.99 18.00
N ALA A 168 -0.10 -4.23 17.01
CA ALA A 168 -0.84 -3.07 16.51
C ALA A 168 -2.13 -3.48 15.79
N SER A 169 -2.08 -4.58 15.02
CA SER A 169 -3.27 -5.15 14.38
C SER A 169 -4.36 -5.47 15.40
N ALA A 170 -3.96 -6.13 16.49
CA ALA A 170 -4.83 -6.46 17.60
C ALA A 170 -5.44 -5.22 18.27
N PHE A 171 -4.63 -4.20 18.56
CA PHE A 171 -5.11 -2.95 19.15
C PHE A 171 -6.18 -2.26 18.30
N HIS A 172 -5.95 -2.14 16.99
CA HIS A 172 -6.93 -1.57 16.07
C HIS A 172 -8.23 -2.36 16.06
N MET A 173 -8.16 -3.69 16.04
CA MET A 173 -9.34 -4.53 16.05
C MET A 173 -10.12 -4.45 17.37
N MET A 174 -9.43 -4.36 18.52
CA MET A 174 -10.08 -4.17 19.81
C MET A 174 -10.79 -2.80 19.89
N ARG A 175 -10.18 -1.73 19.36
CA ARG A 175 -10.81 -0.40 19.27
C ARG A 175 -12.06 -0.40 18.38
N ALA A 176 -11.99 -1.07 17.24
CA ALA A 176 -13.15 -1.28 16.37
C ALA A 176 -14.27 -2.00 17.12
N THR A 177 -13.93 -3.12 17.78
CA THR A 177 -14.87 -3.95 18.54
C THR A 177 -15.51 -3.15 19.67
N GLU A 178 -14.73 -2.46 20.51
CA GLU A 178 -15.24 -1.63 21.60
C GLU A 178 -16.22 -0.56 21.12
N SER A 179 -15.92 0.07 19.98
CA SER A 179 -16.82 1.07 19.38
C SER A 179 -18.16 0.45 18.96
N VAL A 180 -18.16 -0.77 18.44
CA VAL A 180 -19.38 -1.52 18.12
C VAL A 180 -20.10 -1.99 19.38
N ILE A 181 -19.39 -2.47 20.42
CA ILE A 181 -19.96 -2.83 21.72
C ILE A 181 -20.76 -1.66 22.28
N HIS A 182 -20.17 -0.47 22.28
CA HIS A 182 -20.83 0.71 22.82
C HIS A 182 -22.12 1.04 22.07
N LYS A 183 -22.10 1.00 20.73
CA LYS A 183 -23.30 1.24 19.91
C LYS A 183 -24.38 0.18 20.17
N TYR A 184 -23.99 -1.08 20.22
CA TYR A 184 -24.90 -2.19 20.52
C TYR A 184 -25.53 -2.04 21.91
N TYR A 185 -24.73 -1.68 22.91
CA TYR A 185 -25.21 -1.39 24.27
C TYR A 185 -26.25 -0.26 24.30
N LEU A 186 -26.01 0.86 23.60
CA LEU A 186 -26.97 1.95 23.53
C LEU A 186 -28.30 1.50 22.91
N GLN A 187 -28.24 0.66 21.87
CA GLN A 187 -29.40 0.14 21.18
C GLN A 187 -30.22 -0.84 22.04
N VAL A 188 -29.55 -1.76 22.74
CA VAL A 188 -30.19 -2.81 23.53
C VAL A 188 -30.67 -2.31 24.88
N CYS A 189 -29.79 -1.63 25.64
CA CYS A 189 -30.06 -1.27 27.02
C CYS A 189 -30.75 0.09 27.18
N LYS A 190 -30.72 0.94 26.14
CA LYS A 190 -31.29 2.31 26.15
C LYS A 190 -30.98 3.06 27.46
N PRO A 191 -29.72 3.12 27.89
CA PRO A 191 -29.36 3.71 29.16
C PRO A 191 -29.64 5.22 29.18
N GLN A 192 -29.87 5.77 30.37
CA GLN A 192 -30.07 7.22 30.53
C GLN A 192 -28.82 8.03 30.13
N SER A 193 -27.64 7.52 30.48
CA SER A 193 -26.35 8.10 30.06
C SER A 193 -25.85 7.44 28.79
N LYS A 194 -25.50 8.24 27.79
CA LYS A 194 -24.87 7.76 26.54
C LYS A 194 -23.34 7.74 26.60
N LYS A 195 -22.74 7.98 27.76
CA LYS A 195 -21.27 7.95 27.92
C LYS A 195 -20.73 6.52 27.76
N LYS A 196 -19.49 6.41 27.30
CA LYS A 196 -18.77 5.12 27.28
C LYS A 196 -18.59 4.58 28.71
N LEU A 197 -18.65 3.26 28.84
CA LEU A 197 -18.33 2.57 30.09
C LEU A 197 -16.81 2.36 30.17
N GLY A 198 -16.27 2.26 31.40
CA GLY A 198 -14.83 2.21 31.61
C GLY A 198 -14.16 0.87 31.25
N SER A 199 -14.92 -0.18 30.93
CA SER A 199 -14.37 -1.48 30.54
C SER A 199 -15.38 -2.35 29.78
N TRP A 200 -14.88 -3.34 29.06
CA TRP A 200 -15.71 -4.39 28.43
C TRP A 200 -16.52 -5.17 29.47
N GLY A 201 -15.96 -5.40 30.66
CA GLY A 201 -16.67 -6.05 31.76
C GLY A 201 -17.93 -5.30 32.16
N ALA A 202 -17.88 -3.97 32.23
CA ALA A 202 -19.05 -3.16 32.53
C ALA A 202 -20.14 -3.25 31.46
N TYR A 203 -19.75 -3.31 30.17
CA TYR A 203 -20.70 -3.58 29.09
C TYR A 203 -21.35 -4.95 29.22
N ILE A 204 -20.56 -6.00 29.47
CA ILE A 204 -21.05 -7.37 29.62
C ILE A 204 -22.05 -7.48 30.79
N THR A 205 -21.71 -6.91 31.96
CA THR A 205 -22.60 -6.90 33.12
C THR A 205 -23.93 -6.20 32.83
N ASN A 206 -23.91 -5.04 32.18
CA ASN A 206 -25.15 -4.34 31.84
C ASN A 206 -25.96 -5.09 30.77
N LEU A 207 -25.31 -5.69 29.77
CA LEU A 207 -25.97 -6.49 28.74
C LEU A 207 -26.62 -7.74 29.33
N SER A 208 -26.03 -8.36 30.35
CA SER A 208 -26.61 -9.57 30.99
C SER A 208 -27.95 -9.35 31.68
N GLN A 209 -28.32 -8.09 31.94
CA GLN A 209 -29.62 -7.72 32.50
C GLN A 209 -30.72 -7.71 31.42
N SER A 210 -30.35 -7.77 30.14
CA SER A 210 -31.31 -7.82 29.03
C SER A 210 -31.95 -9.20 28.91
N GLN A 211 -33.26 -9.23 28.69
CA GLN A 211 -34.02 -10.46 28.43
C GLN A 211 -33.94 -10.91 26.96
N ASN A 212 -33.29 -10.14 26.08
CA ASN A 212 -33.18 -10.49 24.66
C ASN A 212 -32.23 -11.70 24.48
N PRO A 213 -32.71 -12.84 23.93
CA PRO A 213 -31.88 -14.04 23.77
C PRO A 213 -30.68 -13.82 22.84
N GLN A 214 -30.75 -12.90 21.87
CA GLN A 214 -29.64 -12.58 20.97
C GLN A 214 -28.45 -11.94 21.72
N VAL A 215 -28.70 -11.34 22.89
CA VAL A 215 -27.64 -10.72 23.71
C VAL A 215 -26.76 -11.78 24.37
N LYS A 216 -27.27 -13.00 24.59
CA LYS A 216 -26.50 -14.09 25.21
C LYS A 216 -25.32 -14.52 24.33
N GLU A 217 -25.53 -14.60 23.02
CA GLU A 217 -24.46 -14.92 22.06
C GLU A 217 -23.38 -13.83 22.04
N VAL A 218 -23.80 -12.55 22.00
CA VAL A 218 -22.89 -11.40 22.08
C VAL A 218 -22.06 -11.45 23.36
N ILE A 219 -22.70 -11.70 24.52
CA ILE A 219 -22.00 -11.81 25.80
C ILE A 219 -20.94 -12.92 25.76
N ALA A 220 -21.28 -14.09 25.21
CA ALA A 220 -20.34 -15.20 25.13
C ALA A 220 -19.11 -14.86 24.29
N LEU A 221 -19.29 -14.23 23.12
CA LEU A 221 -18.19 -13.78 22.25
C LEU A 221 -17.33 -12.72 22.94
N LEU A 222 -17.95 -11.72 23.57
CA LEU A 222 -17.22 -10.65 24.27
C LEU A 222 -16.44 -11.19 25.47
N GLN A 223 -16.99 -12.13 26.21
CA GLN A 223 -16.31 -12.76 27.33
C GLN A 223 -15.09 -13.57 26.86
N GLN A 224 -15.24 -14.35 25.78
CA GLN A 224 -14.12 -15.09 25.18
C GLN A 224 -12.98 -14.15 24.75
N ILE A 225 -13.31 -13.05 24.06
CA ILE A 225 -12.30 -12.07 23.63
C ILE A 225 -11.66 -11.40 24.85
N LYS A 226 -12.46 -10.99 25.83
CA LYS A 226 -11.95 -10.30 27.03
C LYS A 226 -10.93 -11.16 27.78
N ASP A 227 -11.30 -12.40 28.06
CA ASP A 227 -10.55 -13.28 28.94
C ASP A 227 -9.30 -13.86 28.27
N ARG A 228 -9.37 -14.14 26.96
CA ARG A 228 -8.28 -14.83 26.24
C ARG A 228 -7.39 -13.93 25.43
N HIS A 229 -7.83 -12.72 25.09
CA HIS A 229 -7.09 -11.86 24.17
C HIS A 229 -6.93 -10.45 24.73
N HIS A 230 -8.02 -9.73 25.00
CA HIS A 230 -7.98 -8.32 25.39
C HIS A 230 -7.08 -8.05 26.60
N ASN A 231 -7.22 -8.85 27.67
CA ASN A 231 -6.40 -8.66 28.88
C ASN A 231 -4.90 -8.89 28.64
N LEU A 232 -4.54 -9.77 27.70
CA LEU A 232 -3.14 -10.03 27.36
C LEU A 232 -2.55 -8.85 26.59
N ILE A 233 -3.26 -8.30 25.61
CA ILE A 233 -2.75 -7.24 24.72
C ILE A 233 -2.60 -5.91 25.47
N MET A 234 -3.39 -5.69 26.53
CA MET A 234 -3.28 -4.50 27.37
C MET A 234 -2.07 -4.53 28.31
N HIS A 235 -1.39 -5.67 28.46
CA HIS A 235 -0.20 -5.78 29.29
C HIS A 235 1.04 -5.34 28.49
N PRO A 236 1.80 -4.31 28.93
CA PRO A 236 2.90 -3.73 28.14
C PRO A 236 4.01 -4.72 27.73
N GLU A 237 4.15 -5.81 28.47
CA GLU A 237 5.19 -6.83 28.27
C GLU A 237 4.78 -7.93 27.26
N ILE A 238 3.52 -7.95 26.84
CA ILE A 238 3.02 -8.98 25.93
C ILE A 238 3.06 -8.47 24.50
N VAL A 239 3.77 -9.20 23.66
CA VAL A 239 3.81 -9.01 22.20
C VAL A 239 3.14 -10.21 21.56
N LEU A 240 2.16 -9.96 20.68
CA LEU A 240 1.50 -11.03 19.97
C LEU A 240 2.37 -11.55 18.83
N THR A 241 2.25 -12.84 18.58
CA THR A 241 2.69 -13.47 17.33
C THR A 241 1.72 -13.13 16.19
N PRO A 242 2.15 -13.25 14.92
CA PRO A 242 1.27 -13.07 13.76
C PRO A 242 0.03 -13.98 13.80
N ASP A 243 0.16 -15.23 14.26
CA ASP A 243 -0.95 -16.18 14.31
C ASP A 243 -1.96 -15.83 15.40
N GLU A 244 -1.51 -15.33 16.55
CA GLU A 244 -2.39 -14.82 17.61
C GLU A 244 -3.15 -13.57 17.14
N ALA A 245 -2.47 -12.65 16.45
CA ALA A 245 -3.11 -11.48 15.87
C ALA A 245 -4.12 -11.85 14.77
N PHE A 246 -3.79 -12.83 13.93
CA PHE A 246 -4.69 -13.37 12.91
C PHE A 246 -5.95 -13.99 13.54
N THR A 247 -5.78 -14.83 14.56
CA THR A 247 -6.89 -15.44 15.30
C THR A 247 -7.78 -14.36 15.94
N LEU A 248 -7.16 -13.33 16.54
CA LEU A 248 -7.89 -12.22 17.14
C LEU A 248 -8.65 -11.39 16.10
N PHE A 249 -8.05 -11.16 14.94
CA PHE A 249 -8.67 -10.46 13.81
C PHE A 249 -9.96 -11.16 13.39
N GLU A 250 -9.95 -12.49 13.27
CA GLU A 250 -11.14 -13.28 12.88
C GLU A 250 -12.22 -13.32 13.96
N ILE A 251 -11.87 -13.59 15.23
CA ILE A 251 -12.88 -13.66 16.31
C ILE A 251 -13.52 -12.29 16.56
N ALA A 252 -12.76 -11.21 16.43
CA ALA A 252 -13.30 -9.86 16.58
C ALA A 252 -14.19 -9.46 15.41
N GLN A 253 -13.87 -9.86 14.16
CA GLN A 253 -14.80 -9.72 13.04
C GLN A 253 -16.12 -10.43 13.32
N SER A 254 -16.06 -11.68 13.82
CA SER A 254 -17.26 -12.42 14.21
C SER A 254 -18.09 -11.64 15.23
N ALA A 255 -17.47 -11.12 16.30
CA ALA A 255 -18.16 -10.30 17.30
C ALA A 255 -18.77 -9.01 16.71
N ILE A 256 -18.04 -8.31 15.83
CA ILE A 256 -18.52 -7.12 15.14
C ILE A 256 -19.75 -7.45 14.27
N ILE A 257 -19.70 -8.53 13.50
CA ILE A 257 -20.81 -8.97 12.63
C ILE A 257 -22.06 -9.28 13.48
N THR A 258 -21.90 -10.06 14.55
CA THR A 258 -23.01 -10.44 15.43
C THR A 258 -23.66 -9.21 16.08
N MET A 259 -22.87 -8.26 16.61
CA MET A 259 -23.41 -7.04 17.22
C MET A 259 -24.02 -6.08 16.20
N ALA A 260 -23.31 -5.82 15.11
CA ALA A 260 -23.75 -4.88 14.08
C ALA A 260 -24.98 -5.40 13.31
N GLY A 261 -25.21 -6.71 13.27
CA GLY A 261 -26.42 -7.32 12.71
C GLY A 261 -27.71 -6.73 13.28
N SER A 262 -27.72 -6.37 14.56
CA SER A 262 -28.88 -5.78 15.26
C SER A 262 -28.92 -4.24 15.23
N LEU A 263 -27.93 -3.57 14.64
CA LEU A 263 -27.88 -2.12 14.56
C LEU A 263 -28.72 -1.59 13.37
N PRO A 264 -29.28 -0.37 13.48
CA PRO A 264 -29.88 0.32 12.33
C PRO A 264 -28.80 0.73 11.30
N ILE A 265 -29.23 0.98 10.07
CA ILE A 265 -28.36 1.53 9.02
C ILE A 265 -27.93 2.94 9.41
N VAL A 266 -26.66 3.26 9.18
CA VAL A 266 -26.13 4.61 9.40
C VAL A 266 -26.44 5.47 8.18
N GLU A 267 -27.23 6.53 8.37
CA GLU A 267 -27.45 7.54 7.32
C GLU A 267 -26.12 8.25 7.01
N LYS A 268 -25.52 7.94 5.86
CA LYS A 268 -24.32 8.64 5.39
C LYS A 268 -24.72 10.06 5.00
N LYS A 269 -24.35 11.07 5.82
CA LYS A 269 -24.43 12.48 5.40
C LYS A 269 -23.54 12.67 4.19
N VAL A 270 -24.14 12.70 2.99
CA VAL A 270 -23.45 13.09 1.77
C VAL A 270 -23.00 14.53 1.97
N LYS A 271 -21.70 14.75 2.17
CA LYS A 271 -21.13 16.09 2.02
C LYS A 271 -21.23 16.42 0.54
N SER A 272 -22.25 17.19 0.16
CA SER A 272 -22.32 17.84 -1.14
C SER A 272 -21.14 18.80 -1.22
N THR A 273 -20.05 18.37 -1.85
CA THR A 273 -19.01 19.28 -2.31
C THR A 273 -19.66 20.14 -3.39
N GLN A 274 -20.08 21.35 -3.02
CA GLN A 274 -20.46 22.37 -3.99
C GLN A 274 -19.21 22.66 -4.83
N ALA A 275 -19.25 22.23 -6.09
CA ALA A 275 -18.37 22.75 -7.12
C ALA A 275 -18.76 24.21 -7.34
N THR A 276 -17.94 25.14 -6.86
CA THR A 276 -17.93 26.51 -7.38
C THR A 276 -17.29 26.47 -8.76
N ALA A 277 -18.12 26.73 -9.76
CA ALA A 277 -17.73 27.07 -11.13
C ALA A 277 -17.03 28.44 -11.17
#